data_AF-A0A519ZF10-F1
#
_entry.id   AF-A0A519ZF10-F1
#
_cell.length_a   1.000
_cell.length_b   1.000
_cell.length_c   1.000
_cell.angle_alpha   90.00
_cell.angle_beta   90.00
_cell.angle_gamma   90.00
#
_symmetry.space_group_name_H-M   'P 1'
#
loop_
_entity.id
_entity.type
_entity.pdbx_description
1 polymer ?
#
loop_
_entity_poly.entity_id
_entity_poly.type
_entity_poly.pdbx_seq_one_letter_code
_entity_poly.pdbx_strand_id
1 'polypeptide(L)'
;EVRVFGMEVVHCAMFTEERVLQDGPATGFVVIEFLVRAPGLSPEQFAQQWQAHAGALLDSAPARRLVRRYAQDRVVQQPPPGYEFDGVSEMWFDSMEDAVALLGDADYQAGVQAARAAFCDMDRTVLMPTRVTHAWAA
;
A
#
# COMPACT_ATOMS: atom_id res chain seq x y z
N GLU A 1 13.54 23.63 -17.90
CA GLU A 1 12.88 23.02 -19.07
C GLU A 1 12.53 21.58 -18.71
N VAL A 2 11.23 21.28 -18.63
CA VAL A 2 10.73 20.01 -18.12
C VAL A 2 10.74 19.02 -19.29
N ARG A 3 11.79 18.18 -19.36
CA ARG A 3 11.82 17.04 -20.27
C ARG A 3 10.87 15.97 -19.75
N VAL A 4 9.59 16.12 -19.99
CA VAL A 4 8.60 15.08 -19.64
C VAL A 4 7.87 14.70 -20.93
N PHE A 5 7.78 13.39 -21.17
CA PHE A 5 7.15 12.73 -22.32
C PHE A 5 7.97 12.60 -23.63
N GLY A 6 9.30 12.47 -23.54
CA GLY A 6 10.16 12.20 -24.72
C GLY A 6 10.36 10.72 -25.07
N MET A 7 9.87 9.79 -24.25
CA MET A 7 10.02 8.35 -24.47
C MET A 7 8.68 7.65 -24.27
N GLU A 8 8.42 6.64 -25.10
CA GLU A 8 7.24 5.78 -24.97
C GLU A 8 7.28 5.08 -23.61
N VAL A 9 6.19 5.18 -22.85
CA VAL A 9 5.99 4.39 -21.64
C VAL A 9 5.56 3.00 -22.09
N VAL A 10 6.54 2.18 -22.45
CA VAL A 10 6.34 0.77 -22.80
C VAL A 10 6.50 -0.06 -21.52
N HIS A 11 5.60 -1.02 -21.30
CA HIS A 11 5.59 -1.92 -20.14
C HIS A 11 5.44 -1.18 -18.77
N CYS A 12 4.28 -0.58 -18.52
CA CYS A 12 3.98 0.12 -17.25
C CYS A 12 2.78 -0.49 -16.49
N ALA A 13 2.45 -1.75 -16.79
CA ALA A 13 1.34 -2.44 -16.15
C ALA A 13 1.88 -3.41 -15.09
N MET A 14 1.35 -3.31 -13.88
CA MET A 14 1.44 -4.36 -12.87
C MET A 14 0.08 -5.05 -12.82
N PHE A 15 0.09 -6.38 -12.87
CA PHE A 15 -1.12 -7.18 -12.74
C PHE A 15 -1.21 -7.66 -11.30
N THR A 16 -2.32 -7.33 -10.66
CA THR A 16 -2.55 -7.65 -9.26
C THR A 16 -3.77 -8.53 -9.07
N GLU A 17 -3.73 -9.31 -7.99
CA GLU A 17 -4.91 -9.95 -7.40
C GLU A 17 -5.28 -9.15 -6.14
N GLU A 18 -6.40 -8.44 -6.20
CA GLU A 18 -6.91 -7.65 -5.07
C GLU A 18 -7.48 -8.58 -4.00
N ARG A 19 -7.13 -8.30 -2.74
CA ARG A 19 -7.80 -8.86 -1.57
C ARG A 19 -8.26 -7.73 -0.65
N VAL A 20 -9.56 -7.53 -0.59
CA VAL A 20 -10.21 -6.60 0.34
C VAL A 20 -10.27 -7.25 1.73
N LEU A 21 -9.65 -6.62 2.72
CA LEU A 21 -9.54 -7.12 4.10
C LEU A 21 -10.45 -6.35 5.05
N GLN A 22 -10.71 -5.08 4.75
CA GLN A 22 -11.79 -4.30 5.36
C GLN A 22 -12.62 -3.67 4.24
N ASP A 23 -13.86 -4.12 4.09
CA ASP A 23 -14.77 -3.69 3.02
C ASP A 23 -15.65 -2.54 3.48
N GLY A 24 -15.09 -1.33 3.45
CA GLY A 24 -15.84 -0.09 3.61
C GLY A 24 -15.75 0.79 2.35
N PRO A 25 -16.25 2.03 2.42
CA PRO A 25 -16.28 2.91 1.26
C PRO A 25 -14.86 3.24 0.77
N ALA A 26 -14.66 3.16 -0.54
CA ALA A 26 -13.54 3.83 -1.21
C ALA A 26 -13.84 5.34 -1.24
N THR A 27 -13.34 6.05 -0.23
CA THR A 27 -13.55 7.49 -0.02
C THR A 27 -12.75 8.35 -1.01
N GLY A 28 -12.66 9.66 -0.77
CA GLY A 28 -11.84 10.56 -1.59
C GLY A 28 -10.34 10.55 -1.29
N PHE A 29 -9.89 9.86 -0.23
CA PHE A 29 -8.52 9.93 0.26
C PHE A 29 -7.96 8.53 0.50
N VAL A 30 -6.77 8.26 -0.05
CA VAL A 30 -6.13 6.95 0.00
C VAL A 30 -4.64 7.09 0.23
N VAL A 31 -4.10 6.31 1.16
CA VAL A 31 -2.67 6.03 1.25
C VAL A 31 -2.40 4.79 0.43
N ILE A 32 -1.66 4.97 -0.66
CA ILE A 32 -1.20 3.89 -1.54
C ILE A 32 0.25 3.58 -1.18
N GLU A 33 0.56 2.30 -0.98
CA GLU A 33 1.93 1.86 -0.70
C GLU A 33 2.36 0.83 -1.73
N PHE A 34 3.43 1.11 -2.46
CA PHE A 34 4.08 0.16 -3.35
C PHE A 34 5.19 -0.57 -2.59
N LEU A 35 4.98 -1.85 -2.32
CA LEU A 35 5.82 -2.64 -1.45
C LEU A 35 6.89 -3.37 -2.23
N VAL A 36 8.11 -3.37 -1.71
CA VAL A 36 9.21 -4.22 -2.19
C VAL A 36 9.51 -5.21 -1.09
N ARG A 37 9.56 -6.51 -1.40
CA ARG A 37 9.87 -7.54 -0.41
C ARG A 37 11.30 -7.40 0.12
N ALA A 38 11.49 -7.71 1.40
CA ALA A 38 12.80 -7.70 2.03
C ALA A 38 13.78 -8.68 1.31
N PRO A 39 15.08 -8.35 1.25
CA PRO A 39 16.06 -9.23 0.61
C PRO A 39 16.07 -10.64 1.19
N GLY A 40 16.08 -11.64 0.31
CA GLY A 40 16.12 -13.05 0.70
C GLY A 40 14.76 -13.70 0.98
N LEU A 41 13.66 -12.93 0.97
CA LEU A 41 12.31 -13.51 1.02
C LEU A 41 11.85 -13.95 -0.38
N SER A 42 11.20 -15.11 -0.43
CA SER A 42 10.43 -15.51 -1.62
C SER A 42 9.15 -14.67 -1.73
N PRO A 43 8.56 -14.56 -2.95
CA PRO A 43 7.27 -13.90 -3.13
C PRO A 43 6.16 -14.46 -2.20
N GLU A 44 6.16 -15.78 -1.97
CA GLU A 44 5.19 -16.46 -1.12
C GLU A 44 5.40 -16.13 0.37
N GLN A 45 6.65 -16.09 0.83
CA GLN A 45 6.98 -15.71 2.20
C GLN A 45 6.60 -14.25 2.48
N PHE A 46 6.88 -13.36 1.52
CA PHE A 46 6.42 -11.97 1.57
C PHE A 46 4.91 -11.89 1.68
N ALA A 47 4.17 -12.52 0.76
CA ALA A 47 2.71 -12.48 0.73
C ALA A 47 2.09 -13.03 2.03
N GLN A 48 2.65 -14.11 2.59
CA GLN A 48 2.17 -14.68 3.85
C GLN A 48 2.38 -13.71 5.02
N GLN A 49 3.56 -13.11 5.15
CA GLN A 49 3.87 -12.16 6.23
C GLN A 49 3.05 -10.88 6.10
N TRP A 50 2.92 -10.34 4.88
CA TRP A 50 2.12 -9.15 4.60
C TRP A 50 0.63 -9.39 4.86
N GLN A 51 0.09 -10.56 4.51
CA GLN A 51 -1.28 -10.94 4.85
C GLN A 51 -1.47 -11.03 6.38
N ALA A 52 -0.54 -11.65 7.10
CA ALA A 52 -0.62 -11.73 8.56
C ALA A 52 -0.54 -10.35 9.22
N HIS A 53 0.27 -9.45 8.64
CA HIS A 53 0.43 -8.07 9.09
C HIS A 53 -0.88 -7.26 9.01
N ALA A 54 -1.74 -7.55 8.03
CA ALA A 54 -3.04 -6.89 7.90
C ALA A 54 -3.90 -6.97 9.17
N GLY A 55 -3.88 -8.12 9.86
CA GLY A 55 -4.64 -8.30 11.10
C GLY A 55 -4.17 -7.34 12.18
N ALA A 56 -2.86 -7.24 12.41
CA ALA A 56 -2.29 -6.31 13.38
C ALA A 56 -2.58 -4.83 13.03
N LEU A 57 -2.54 -4.48 11.74
CA LEU A 57 -2.90 -3.16 11.26
C LEU A 57 -4.35 -2.85 11.60
N LEU A 58 -5.29 -3.69 11.17
CA LEU A 58 -6.73 -3.49 11.34
C LEU A 58 -7.19 -3.62 12.80
N ASP A 59 -6.43 -4.31 13.65
CA ASP A 59 -6.71 -4.42 15.07
C ASP A 59 -6.18 -3.25 15.90
N SER A 60 -5.28 -2.44 15.34
CA SER A 60 -4.74 -1.27 16.05
C SER A 60 -5.85 -0.23 16.30
N ALA A 61 -5.84 0.35 17.50
CA ALA A 61 -6.81 1.37 17.91
C ALA A 61 -6.93 2.55 16.92
N PRO A 62 -5.83 3.17 16.43
CA PRO A 62 -5.95 4.27 15.47
C PRO A 62 -6.49 3.80 14.12
N ALA A 63 -6.11 2.62 13.62
CA ALA A 63 -6.64 2.12 12.34
C ALA A 63 -8.14 1.81 12.41
N ARG A 64 -8.62 1.16 13.47
CA ARG A 64 -10.07 0.91 13.68
C ARG A 64 -10.89 2.20 13.65
N ARG A 65 -10.31 3.30 14.12
CA ARG A 65 -10.98 4.61 14.12
C ARG A 65 -10.95 5.28 12.75
N LEU A 66 -9.82 5.22 12.05
CA LEU A 66 -9.52 6.12 10.92
C LEU A 66 -9.63 5.43 9.54
N VAL A 67 -9.30 4.13 9.45
CA VAL A 67 -9.32 3.39 8.19
C VAL A 67 -10.75 2.96 7.87
N ARG A 68 -11.20 3.25 6.64
CA ARG A 68 -12.52 2.91 6.13
C ARG A 68 -12.50 1.66 5.28
N ARG A 69 -11.50 1.54 4.41
CA ARG A 69 -11.27 0.38 3.57
C ARG A 69 -9.80 0.03 3.59
N TYR A 70 -9.49 -1.27 3.56
CA TYR A 70 -8.14 -1.77 3.39
C TYR A 70 -8.11 -2.90 2.36
N ALA A 71 -7.26 -2.76 1.36
CA ALA A 71 -7.00 -3.79 0.35
C ALA A 71 -5.49 -4.07 0.21
N GLN A 72 -5.20 -5.31 -0.17
CA GLN A 72 -3.87 -5.78 -0.54
C GLN A 72 -3.91 -6.34 -1.96
N ASP A 73 -3.17 -5.70 -2.85
CA ASP A 73 -3.05 -6.04 -4.26
C ASP A 73 -1.73 -6.76 -4.51
N ARG A 74 -1.75 -8.09 -4.48
CA ARG A 74 -0.54 -8.89 -4.70
C ARG A 74 -0.19 -8.91 -6.19
N VAL A 75 1.05 -8.59 -6.55
CA VAL A 75 1.52 -8.71 -7.93
C VAL A 75 1.58 -10.20 -8.32
N VAL A 76 0.92 -10.57 -9.42
CA VAL A 76 0.78 -11.98 -9.87
C VAL A 76 1.56 -12.32 -11.13
N GLN A 77 2.16 -11.34 -11.78
CA GLN A 77 3.02 -11.52 -12.95
C GLN A 77 4.36 -10.83 -12.72
N GLN A 78 5.39 -11.24 -13.47
CA GLN A 78 6.67 -10.54 -13.42
C GLN A 78 6.44 -9.06 -13.76
N PRO A 79 6.76 -8.13 -12.85
CA PRO A 79 6.54 -6.73 -13.14
C PRO A 79 7.55 -6.24 -14.18
N PRO A 80 7.24 -5.16 -14.89
CA PRO A 80 8.13 -4.63 -15.89
C PRO A 80 9.43 -4.09 -15.28
N PRO A 81 10.53 -4.03 -16.07
CA PRO A 81 11.79 -3.45 -15.60
C PRO A 81 11.59 -2.05 -15.03
N GLY A 82 12.13 -1.81 -13.84
CA GLY A 82 12.01 -0.53 -13.13
C GLY A 82 10.81 -0.40 -12.19
N TYR A 83 9.89 -1.39 -12.17
CA TYR A 83 8.72 -1.44 -11.28
C TYR A 83 8.75 -2.69 -10.41
N GLU A 84 9.86 -2.92 -9.71
CA GLU A 84 10.12 -4.15 -8.94
C GLU A 84 9.32 -4.22 -7.62
N PHE A 85 8.02 -3.91 -7.67
CA PHE A 85 7.09 -4.01 -6.56
C PHE A 85 6.46 -5.41 -6.49
N ASP A 86 6.23 -5.86 -5.27
CA ASP A 86 5.65 -7.16 -4.94
C ASP A 86 4.16 -7.07 -4.58
N GLY A 87 3.70 -5.89 -4.18
CA GLY A 87 2.31 -5.65 -3.87
C GLY A 87 1.99 -4.18 -3.68
N VAL A 88 0.70 -3.86 -3.69
CA VAL A 88 0.18 -2.54 -3.36
C VAL A 88 -0.77 -2.63 -2.17
N SER A 89 -0.56 -1.81 -1.15
CA SER A 89 -1.56 -1.61 -0.09
C SER A 89 -2.41 -0.39 -0.42
N GLU A 90 -3.71 -0.47 -0.19
CA GLU A 90 -4.61 0.67 -0.27
C GLU A 90 -5.35 0.87 1.05
N MET A 91 -5.11 1.99 1.73
CA MET A 91 -5.82 2.39 2.94
C MET A 91 -6.66 3.64 2.66
N TRP A 92 -7.96 3.55 2.86
CA TRP A 92 -8.90 4.64 2.54
C TRP A 92 -9.39 5.34 3.81
N PHE A 93 -9.56 6.66 3.73
CA PHE A 93 -9.81 7.56 4.86
C PHE A 93 -10.89 8.60 4.57
N ASP A 94 -11.60 9.08 5.58
CA ASP A 94 -12.60 10.14 5.39
C ASP A 94 -11.95 11.48 4.99
N SER A 95 -10.70 11.72 5.44
CA SER A 95 -9.93 12.94 5.18
C SER A 95 -8.42 12.67 5.03
N MET A 96 -7.68 13.63 4.48
CA MET A 96 -6.21 13.57 4.46
C MET A 96 -5.62 13.73 5.87
N GLU A 97 -6.28 14.50 6.72
CA GLU A 97 -5.94 14.68 8.12
C GLU A 97 -5.98 13.35 8.89
N ASP A 98 -6.97 12.50 8.61
CA ASP A 98 -7.05 11.16 9.20
C ASP A 98 -5.90 10.25 8.74
N ALA A 99 -5.53 10.32 7.46
CA ALA A 99 -4.38 9.59 6.93
C ALA A 99 -3.08 10.03 7.63
N VAL A 100 -2.85 11.34 7.73
CA VAL A 100 -1.69 11.90 8.43
C VAL A 100 -1.72 11.54 9.92
N ALA A 101 -2.89 11.56 10.56
CA ALA A 101 -3.04 11.21 11.97
C ALA A 101 -2.67 9.75 12.24
N LEU A 102 -3.09 8.81 11.38
CA LEU A 102 -2.67 7.41 11.50
C LEU A 102 -1.16 7.27 11.30
N LEU A 103 -0.61 7.87 10.24
CA LEU A 103 0.81 7.78 9.93
C LEU A 103 1.69 8.47 10.98
N GLY A 104 1.18 9.48 11.69
CA GLY A 104 1.88 10.16 12.78
C GLY A 104 1.67 9.54 14.17
N ASP A 105 0.80 8.54 14.30
CA ASP A 105 0.49 7.93 15.60
C ASP A 105 1.67 7.08 16.10
N ALA A 106 2.14 7.36 17.31
CA ALA A 106 3.34 6.76 17.87
C ALA A 106 3.21 5.25 18.11
N ASP A 107 2.04 4.78 18.55
CA ASP A 107 1.79 3.36 18.82
C ASP A 107 1.68 2.59 17.50
N TYR A 108 1.01 3.19 16.51
CA TYR A 108 0.96 2.65 15.15
C TYR A 108 2.36 2.56 14.52
N GLN A 109 3.19 3.59 14.69
CA GLN A 109 4.56 3.61 14.19
C GLN A 109 5.43 2.53 14.84
N ALA A 110 5.44 2.47 16.18
CA ALA A 110 6.28 1.55 16.93
C ALA A 110 5.86 0.08 16.81
N GLY A 111 4.57 -0.18 16.59
CA GLY A 111 4.03 -1.53 16.44
C GLY A 111 3.87 -1.96 14.98
N VAL A 112 2.91 -1.34 14.30
CA VAL A 112 2.47 -1.77 12.97
C VAL A 112 3.52 -1.41 11.92
N GLN A 113 3.90 -0.13 11.80
CA GLN A 113 4.83 0.28 10.75
C GLN A 113 6.23 -0.33 10.92
N ALA A 114 6.76 -0.37 12.15
CA ALA A 114 8.06 -0.99 12.42
C ALA A 114 8.12 -2.48 12.07
N ALA A 115 7.03 -3.24 12.26
CA ALA A 115 6.97 -4.67 11.93
C ALA A 115 7.15 -4.95 10.43
N ARG A 116 6.91 -3.96 9.56
CA ARG A 116 7.07 -4.10 8.12
C ARG A 116 8.50 -4.36 7.69
N ALA A 117 9.49 -3.88 8.42
CA ALA A 117 10.90 -4.12 8.10
C ALA A 117 11.28 -5.62 8.11
N ALA A 118 10.45 -6.48 8.72
CA ALA A 118 10.63 -7.93 8.67
C ALA A 118 10.33 -8.53 7.29
N PHE A 119 9.48 -7.89 6.48
CA PHE A 119 9.05 -8.41 5.19
C PHE A 119 9.15 -7.44 4.01
N CYS A 120 9.35 -6.14 4.25
CA CYS A 120 9.56 -5.12 3.23
C CYS A 120 10.99 -4.58 3.26
N ASP A 121 11.53 -4.30 2.08
CA ASP A 121 12.65 -3.38 1.89
C ASP A 121 12.10 -1.95 2.01
N MET A 122 12.37 -1.32 3.16
CA MET A 122 11.81 0.00 3.49
C MET A 122 12.45 1.15 2.71
N ASP A 123 13.66 0.96 2.16
CA ASP A 123 14.35 1.98 1.36
C ASP A 123 13.80 2.02 -0.07
N ARG A 124 13.21 0.92 -0.54
CA ARG A 124 12.62 0.79 -1.89
C ARG A 124 11.10 0.83 -1.90
N THR A 125 10.46 0.63 -0.75
CA THR A 125 9.02 0.77 -0.60
C THR A 125 8.61 2.23 -0.68
N VAL A 126 7.56 2.53 -1.44
CA VAL A 126 7.05 3.90 -1.62
C VAL A 126 5.69 4.03 -0.95
N LEU A 127 5.51 5.07 -0.14
CA LEU A 127 4.23 5.43 0.47
C LEU A 127 3.77 6.78 -0.09
N MET A 128 2.49 6.86 -0.46
CA MET A 128 1.93 8.08 -1.05
C MET A 128 0.50 8.32 -0.54
N PRO A 129 0.29 9.31 0.35
CA PRO A 129 -1.03 9.81 0.67
C PRO A 129 -1.54 10.62 -0.52
N THR A 130 -2.73 10.32 -1.01
CA THR A 130 -3.31 10.95 -2.19
C THR A 130 -4.79 11.26 -2.03
N ARG A 131 -5.25 12.19 -2.85
CA ARG A 131 -6.67 12.48 -3.03
C ARG A 131 -7.11 11.97 -4.41
N VAL A 132 -8.14 11.14 -4.44
CA VAL A 132 -8.77 10.68 -5.67
C VAL A 132 -9.57 11.85 -6.26
N THR A 133 -9.23 12.27 -7.47
CA THR A 133 -9.90 13.40 -8.15
C THR A 133 -10.99 12.92 -9.11
N HIS A 134 -10.88 11.70 -9.60
CA HIS A 134 -11.82 11.07 -10.52
C HIS A 134 -11.96 9.61 -10.12
N ALA A 135 -13.18 9.21 -9.80
CA ALA A 135 -13.56 7.82 -9.61
C ALA A 135 -14.83 7.59 -10.42
N TRP A 136 -14.90 6.46 -11.12
CA TRP A 136 -16.12 6.03 -11.76
C TRP A 136 -16.86 5.13 -10.79
N ALA A 137 -18.17 5.33 -10.64
CA ALA A 137 -18.99 4.37 -9.90
C ALA A 137 -18.92 3.03 -10.64
N ALA A 138 -18.66 1.95 -9.88
CA ALA A 138 -18.79 0.59 -10.37
C ALA A 138 -20.26 0.22 -10.61
#